data_AF-A0A915UWM4-F1
#
_entry.id   AF-A0A915UWM4-F1
#
_cell.length_a   1.000
_cell.length_b   1.000
_cell.length_c   1.000
_cell.angle_alpha   90.00
_cell.angle_beta   90.00
_cell.angle_gamma   90.00
#
_symmetry.space_group_name_H-M   'P 1'
#
loop_
_entity.id
_entity.type
_entity.pdbx_description
1 polymer ?
#
loop_
_entity_poly.entity_id
_entity_poly.type
_entity_poly.pdbx_seq_one_letter_code
_entity_poly.pdbx_strand_id
1 'polypeptide(L)'
;MIRCARTLAGAVLVACSAGAPPIASPTPIPLMESPIQTPAQPAEPTDVAAPPGAVILEASTITTPTEPAATPEPTSAPESAVAPGNPAVVAAREALAKQLQIEPAAVQVISVEEVQWPDGCLGVRTLGVFCIQVIVPGYRVVLEANGRRYTYHTDLEGRQVVRADPRP
;
A
#
# COMPACT_ATOMS: atom_id res chain seq x y z
N MET A 1 -5.94 44.24 -12.92
CA MET A 1 -4.79 45.10 -13.29
C MET A 1 -4.24 45.76 -12.04
N ILE A 2 -3.32 45.10 -11.36
CA ILE A 2 -2.60 45.61 -10.20
C ILE A 2 -1.25 46.12 -10.73
N ARG A 3 -1.08 47.44 -10.70
CA ARG A 3 0.15 48.10 -11.13
C ARG A 3 1.22 47.90 -10.05
N CYS A 4 2.12 46.93 -10.24
CA CYS A 4 3.36 46.87 -9.47
C CYS A 4 4.38 47.83 -10.11
N ALA A 5 4.48 49.03 -9.57
CA ALA A 5 5.56 49.96 -9.87
C ALA A 5 6.88 49.45 -9.26
N ARG A 6 7.93 49.42 -10.09
CA ARG A 6 9.32 49.13 -9.72
C ARG A 6 9.86 50.22 -8.80
N THR A 7 10.46 49.83 -7.67
CA THR A 7 11.50 50.64 -7.01
C THR A 7 12.60 49.73 -6.47
N LEU A 8 13.84 50.08 -6.82
CA LEU A 8 15.10 49.46 -6.44
C LEU A 8 15.57 49.93 -5.04
N ALA A 9 16.34 49.06 -4.38
CA ALA A 9 17.37 49.36 -3.37
C ALA A 9 16.93 49.91 -2.00
N GLY A 10 17.49 49.29 -0.94
CA GLY A 10 17.60 49.89 0.39
C GLY A 10 16.82 49.16 1.48
N ALA A 11 17.54 48.41 2.30
CA ALA A 11 17.01 47.79 3.50
C ALA A 11 16.43 48.86 4.47
N VAL A 12 15.14 48.75 4.77
CA VAL A 12 14.54 49.28 6.00
C VAL A 12 13.69 48.16 6.59
N LEU A 13 14.13 47.70 7.77
CA LEU A 13 13.38 46.85 8.68
C LEU A 13 12.00 47.44 8.94
N VAL A 14 10.95 46.73 8.53
CA VAL A 14 9.61 46.91 9.10
C VAL A 14 9.30 45.65 9.89
N ALA A 15 9.65 45.71 11.18
CA ALA A 15 9.14 44.80 12.18
C ALA A 15 7.65 45.12 12.40
N CYS A 16 6.76 44.27 11.89
CA CYS A 16 5.36 44.30 12.29
C CYS A 16 5.17 43.41 13.52
N SER A 17 4.92 44.09 14.62
CA SER A 17 4.74 43.61 15.97
C SER A 17 3.57 42.63 16.13
N ALA A 18 3.81 41.64 16.98
CA ALA A 18 2.90 41.00 17.94
C ALA A 18 1.39 41.18 17.72
N GLY A 19 0.76 40.08 17.29
CA GLY A 19 -0.66 39.82 17.47
C GLY A 19 -0.86 38.33 17.75
N ALA A 20 -0.25 37.82 18.83
CA ALA A 20 -0.54 36.48 19.31
C ALA A 20 -2.03 36.45 19.74
N PRO A 21 -2.87 35.59 19.15
CA PRO A 21 -4.24 35.42 19.64
C PRO A 21 -4.20 34.87 21.07
N PRO A 22 -5.14 35.23 21.95
CA PRO A 22 -5.22 34.64 23.28
C PRO A 22 -5.39 33.12 23.13
N ILE A 23 -4.41 32.37 23.67
CA ILE A 23 -4.49 30.92 23.83
C ILE A 23 -5.64 30.68 24.80
N ALA A 24 -6.83 30.40 24.26
CA ALA A 24 -7.94 29.91 25.04
C ALA A 24 -7.46 28.64 25.75
N SER A 25 -7.47 28.67 27.08
CA SER A 25 -7.09 27.54 27.92
C SER A 25 -7.86 26.29 27.49
N PRO A 26 -7.20 25.12 27.38
CA PRO A 26 -7.94 23.89 27.15
C PRO A 26 -8.75 23.57 28.41
N THR A 27 -10.07 23.71 28.33
CA THR A 27 -10.99 23.13 29.32
C THR A 27 -10.68 21.64 29.42
N PRO A 28 -10.39 21.08 30.61
CA PRO A 28 -10.25 19.63 30.75
C PRO A 28 -11.60 18.99 30.40
N ILE A 29 -11.62 18.20 29.32
CA ILE A 29 -12.75 17.35 28.97
C ILE A 29 -12.89 16.33 30.11
N PRO A 30 -14.05 16.24 30.79
CA PRO A 30 -14.23 15.21 31.81
C PRO A 30 -14.09 13.83 31.16
N LEU A 31 -13.23 13.00 31.74
CA LEU A 31 -13.05 11.60 31.42
C LEU A 31 -14.34 10.85 31.74
N MET A 32 -15.24 10.77 30.76
CA MET A 32 -16.33 9.81 30.79
C MET A 32 -15.70 8.44 30.54
N GLU A 33 -15.44 7.70 31.62
CA GLU A 33 -15.06 6.30 31.59
C GLU A 33 -16.03 5.53 30.70
N SER A 34 -15.56 5.14 29.52
CA SER A 34 -16.29 4.20 28.67
C SER A 34 -16.15 2.81 29.29
N PRO A 35 -17.26 2.10 29.59
CA PRO A 35 -17.19 0.75 30.10
C PRO A 35 -16.49 -0.13 29.08
N ILE A 36 -15.44 -0.83 29.52
CA ILE A 36 -14.76 -1.87 28.76
C ILE A 36 -15.79 -2.98 28.53
N GLN A 37 -16.42 -3.00 27.36
CA GLN A 37 -17.12 -4.20 26.90
C GLN A 37 -16.07 -5.23 26.53
N THR A 38 -15.79 -6.11 27.48
CA THR A 38 -15.14 -7.41 27.28
C THR A 38 -15.74 -8.11 26.06
N PRO A 39 -14.97 -8.44 25.02
CA PRO A 39 -15.42 -9.38 24.01
C PRO A 39 -15.60 -10.74 24.68
N ALA A 40 -16.83 -11.24 24.70
CA ALA A 40 -17.11 -12.63 25.01
C ALA A 40 -16.36 -13.50 24.00
N GLN A 41 -15.37 -14.22 24.50
CA GLN A 41 -14.60 -15.20 23.76
C GLN A 41 -15.53 -16.32 23.25
N PRO A 42 -15.35 -16.82 22.01
CA PRO A 42 -16.12 -17.95 21.50
C PRO A 42 -15.73 -19.23 22.24
N ALA A 43 -16.68 -19.86 22.94
CA ALA A 43 -16.54 -21.21 23.45
C ALA A 43 -17.09 -22.21 22.41
N GLU A 44 -16.19 -23.06 21.92
CA GLU A 44 -16.35 -24.44 21.39
C GLU A 44 -17.23 -24.72 20.16
N PRO A 45 -16.63 -25.26 19.08
CA PRO A 45 -17.28 -26.30 18.27
C PRO A 45 -17.08 -27.67 18.94
N THR A 46 -18.15 -28.16 19.56
CA THR A 46 -18.27 -29.56 19.99
C THR A 46 -18.34 -30.49 18.78
N ASP A 47 -17.45 -31.48 18.83
CA ASP A 47 -17.35 -32.76 18.13
C ASP A 47 -18.63 -33.32 17.48
N VAL A 48 -18.54 -33.72 16.20
CA VAL A 48 -19.43 -34.73 15.60
C VAL A 48 -18.62 -35.71 14.73
N ALA A 49 -18.24 -36.81 15.38
CA ALA A 49 -18.33 -38.19 14.90
C ALA A 49 -17.49 -38.62 13.67
N ALA A 50 -16.39 -39.31 13.98
CA ALA A 50 -15.75 -40.27 13.10
C ALA A 50 -16.58 -41.57 12.99
N PRO A 51 -16.81 -42.15 11.79
CA PRO A 51 -17.24 -43.53 11.66
C PRO A 51 -16.03 -44.49 11.68
N PRO A 52 -16.05 -45.58 12.49
CA PRO A 52 -15.14 -46.69 12.30
C PRO A 52 -15.77 -47.75 11.39
N GLY A 53 -15.00 -48.22 10.42
CA GLY A 53 -15.34 -49.38 9.59
C GLY A 53 -15.23 -49.05 8.11
N ALA A 54 -14.70 -49.90 7.25
CA ALA A 54 -14.12 -51.22 7.39
C ALA A 54 -13.54 -51.52 6.00
N VAL A 55 -12.31 -52.07 5.93
CA VAL A 55 -11.71 -52.95 4.89
C VAL A 55 -11.93 -52.59 3.38
N ILE A 56 -11.07 -52.86 2.40
CA ILE A 56 -10.51 -54.14 1.94
C ILE A 56 -9.41 -53.80 0.92
N LEU A 57 -8.39 -54.65 0.90
CA LEU A 57 -7.35 -54.76 -0.13
C LEU A 57 -7.98 -55.03 -1.51
N GLU A 58 -7.54 -54.39 -2.60
CA GLU A 58 -7.25 -55.01 -3.92
C GLU A 58 -6.43 -54.05 -4.81
N ALA A 59 -5.36 -54.58 -5.41
CA ALA A 59 -4.51 -53.89 -6.37
C ALA A 59 -5.19 -53.83 -7.74
N SER A 60 -5.20 -52.66 -8.38
CA SER A 60 -5.53 -52.55 -9.80
C SER A 60 -4.78 -51.40 -10.46
N THR A 61 -3.75 -51.81 -11.21
CA THR A 61 -3.35 -51.25 -12.50
C THR A 61 -3.32 -49.73 -12.63
N ILE A 62 -2.14 -49.21 -12.29
CA ILE A 62 -1.51 -48.03 -12.90
C ILE A 62 -1.78 -48.07 -14.41
N THR A 63 -2.73 -47.24 -14.86
CA THR A 63 -2.91 -46.93 -16.27
C THR A 63 -2.62 -45.45 -16.37
N THR A 64 -1.41 -45.14 -16.82
CA THR A 64 -0.93 -43.80 -17.16
C THR A 64 -1.98 -43.10 -18.05
N PRO A 65 -2.61 -42.01 -17.61
CA PRO A 65 -3.24 -41.10 -18.55
C PRO A 65 -2.13 -40.38 -19.28
N THR A 66 -2.04 -40.64 -20.58
CA THR A 66 -1.26 -39.87 -21.54
C THR A 66 -1.45 -38.38 -21.30
N GLU A 67 -0.35 -37.74 -20.95
CA GLU A 67 -0.09 -36.30 -20.92
C GLU A 67 -0.78 -35.54 -22.07
N PRO A 68 -1.57 -34.51 -21.75
CA PRO A 68 -1.57 -33.30 -22.55
C PRO A 68 -0.53 -32.38 -21.95
N ALA A 69 0.59 -32.25 -22.64
CA ALA A 69 1.53 -31.16 -22.50
C ALA A 69 0.79 -29.87 -22.86
N ALA A 70 0.01 -29.35 -21.91
CA ALA A 70 -0.35 -27.96 -21.87
C ALA A 70 0.70 -27.29 -20.99
N THR A 71 1.88 -27.01 -21.58
CA THR A 71 2.62 -25.82 -21.21
C THR A 71 1.57 -24.71 -21.12
N PRO A 72 1.30 -24.09 -19.95
CA PRO A 72 0.72 -22.77 -20.01
C PRO A 72 1.78 -21.97 -20.75
N GLU A 73 1.55 -21.72 -22.05
CA GLU A 73 2.29 -20.68 -22.74
C GLU A 73 2.30 -19.49 -21.79
N PRO A 74 3.47 -18.87 -21.51
CA PRO A 74 3.47 -17.56 -20.93
C PRO A 74 2.72 -16.70 -21.96
N THR A 75 1.41 -16.61 -21.77
CA THR A 75 0.58 -15.60 -22.38
C THR A 75 1.32 -14.33 -22.03
N SER A 76 1.91 -13.72 -23.06
CA SER A 76 2.40 -12.36 -23.04
C SER A 76 1.26 -11.49 -22.53
N ALA A 77 1.10 -11.42 -21.21
CA ALA A 77 0.41 -10.32 -20.59
C ALA A 77 1.15 -9.11 -21.15
N PRO A 78 0.44 -8.15 -21.77
CA PRO A 78 1.11 -6.95 -22.20
C PRO A 78 1.87 -6.49 -20.96
N GLU A 79 3.18 -6.33 -21.12
CA GLU A 79 4.00 -5.49 -20.28
C GLU A 79 3.27 -4.15 -20.33
N SER A 80 2.30 -4.01 -19.42
CA SER A 80 1.22 -3.08 -19.57
C SER A 80 1.88 -1.78 -19.21
N ALA A 81 2.31 -1.08 -20.25
CA ALA A 81 2.83 0.26 -20.17
C ALA A 81 1.68 1.14 -19.68
N VAL A 82 1.36 1.02 -18.39
CA VAL A 82 0.44 1.92 -17.71
C VAL A 82 1.11 3.28 -17.83
N ALA A 83 0.46 4.15 -18.59
CA ALA A 83 1.03 5.42 -18.98
C ALA A 83 1.53 6.20 -17.75
N PRO A 84 2.62 6.97 -17.86
CA PRO A 84 3.20 7.76 -16.76
C PRO A 84 2.25 8.81 -16.13
N GLY A 85 1.03 8.95 -16.66
CA GLY A 85 -0.06 9.79 -16.14
C GLY A 85 -1.03 9.10 -15.17
N ASN A 86 -0.85 7.83 -14.83
CA ASN A 86 -1.68 7.18 -13.80
C ASN A 86 -1.42 7.83 -12.42
N PRO A 87 -2.46 8.25 -11.67
CA PRO A 87 -2.29 8.89 -10.36
C PRO A 87 -1.51 8.02 -9.37
N ALA A 88 -1.65 6.69 -9.41
CA ALA A 88 -0.87 5.76 -8.59
C ALA A 88 0.64 5.84 -8.86
N VAL A 89 1.03 5.93 -10.14
CA VAL A 89 2.43 6.03 -10.56
C VAL A 89 3.02 7.37 -10.13
N VAL A 90 2.24 8.45 -10.27
CA VAL A 90 2.63 9.79 -9.81
C VAL A 90 2.84 9.79 -8.29
N ALA A 91 1.89 9.24 -7.53
CA ALA A 91 1.98 9.16 -6.07
C ALA A 91 3.18 8.33 -5.60
N ALA A 92 3.45 7.18 -6.23
CA ALA A 92 4.64 6.37 -5.95
C ALA A 92 5.94 7.12 -6.24
N ARG A 93 6.00 7.83 -7.37
CA ARG A 93 7.17 8.62 -7.78
C ARG A 93 7.44 9.76 -6.80
N GLU A 94 6.40 10.47 -6.38
CA GLU A 94 6.51 11.50 -5.35
C GLU A 94 6.95 10.94 -4.00
N ALA A 95 6.42 9.79 -3.59
CA ALA A 95 6.79 9.15 -2.33
C ALA A 95 8.28 8.80 -2.31
N LEU A 96 8.81 8.23 -3.40
CA LEU A 96 10.23 7.92 -3.53
C LEU A 96 11.10 9.18 -3.58
N ALA A 97 10.67 10.18 -4.36
CA ALA A 97 11.37 11.46 -4.48
C ALA A 97 11.51 12.18 -3.13
N LYS A 98 10.44 12.20 -2.32
CA LYS A 98 10.43 12.74 -0.95
C LYS A 98 11.38 11.98 -0.04
N GLN A 99 11.42 10.64 -0.13
CA GLN A 99 12.30 9.80 0.68
C GLN A 99 13.79 10.00 0.33
N LEU A 100 14.11 10.19 -0.95
CA LEU A 100 15.48 10.37 -1.43
C LEU A 100 15.91 11.84 -1.53
N GLN A 101 15.00 12.79 -1.28
CA GLN A 101 15.20 14.24 -1.42
C GLN A 101 15.71 14.65 -2.82
N ILE A 102 15.15 14.02 -3.86
CA ILE A 102 15.45 14.31 -5.26
C ILE A 102 14.21 14.85 -5.99
N GLU A 103 14.38 15.36 -7.20
CA GLU A 103 13.24 15.73 -8.02
C GLU A 103 12.47 14.50 -8.51
N PRO A 104 11.13 14.53 -8.54
CA PRO A 104 10.32 13.41 -9.04
C PRO A 104 10.60 13.09 -10.51
N ALA A 105 11.09 14.06 -11.29
CA ALA A 105 11.51 13.84 -12.68
C ALA A 105 12.81 13.00 -12.79
N ALA A 106 13.63 12.94 -11.73
CA ALA A 106 14.84 12.12 -11.70
C ALA A 106 14.54 10.63 -11.40
N VAL A 107 13.30 10.30 -11.03
CA VAL A 107 12.86 8.93 -10.77
C VAL A 107 12.29 8.33 -12.06
N GLN A 108 12.88 7.22 -12.51
CA GLN A 108 12.41 6.49 -13.68
C GLN A 108 11.39 5.43 -13.27
N VAL A 109 10.33 5.29 -14.07
CA VAL A 109 9.34 4.22 -13.91
C VAL A 109 9.81 3.05 -14.76
N ILE A 110 10.09 1.92 -14.13
CA ILE A 110 10.59 0.71 -14.81
C ILE A 110 9.44 -0.19 -15.22
N SER A 111 8.49 -0.43 -14.31
CA SER A 111 7.29 -1.21 -14.63
C SER A 111 6.10 -0.77 -13.77
N VAL A 112 4.91 -1.02 -14.30
CA VAL A 112 3.64 -0.81 -13.60
C VAL A 112 2.75 -1.98 -13.93
N GLU A 113 2.33 -2.71 -12.91
CA GLU A 113 1.49 -3.89 -13.07
C GLU A 113 0.24 -3.72 -12.21
N GLU A 114 -0.94 -3.97 -12.77
CA GLU A 114 -2.17 -4.01 -11.99
C GLU A 114 -2.21 -5.33 -11.20
N VAL A 115 -2.39 -5.23 -9.88
CA VAL A 115 -2.34 -6.36 -8.96
C VAL A 115 -3.50 -6.27 -7.97
N GLN A 116 -4.08 -7.42 -7.64
CA GLN A 116 -5.06 -7.54 -6.56
C GLN A 116 -4.32 -7.94 -5.27
N TRP A 117 -4.33 -7.04 -4.28
CA TRP A 117 -3.67 -7.27 -3.01
C TRP A 117 -4.53 -8.11 -2.08
N PRO A 118 -3.94 -9.03 -1.29
CA PRO A 118 -4.69 -9.92 -0.41
C PRO A 118 -5.27 -9.24 0.84
N ASP A 119 -4.83 -8.04 1.16
CA ASP A 119 -5.18 -7.31 2.37
C ASP A 119 -5.14 -5.79 2.16
N GLY A 120 -5.72 -5.05 3.11
CA GLY A 120 -5.77 -3.59 3.12
C GLY A 120 -4.43 -2.87 3.36
N CYS A 121 -3.33 -3.60 3.59
CA CYS A 121 -1.97 -3.06 3.63
C CYS A 121 -1.22 -3.30 2.32
N LEU A 122 -1.94 -3.68 1.27
CA LEU A 122 -1.39 -3.92 -0.06
C LEU A 122 -0.31 -5.02 -0.04
N GLY A 123 -0.48 -6.01 0.83
CA GLY A 123 0.47 -7.12 0.97
C GLY A 123 1.80 -6.77 1.64
N VAL A 124 1.95 -5.55 2.18
CA VAL A 124 3.13 -5.15 2.95
C VAL A 124 2.82 -5.21 4.44
N ARG A 125 3.44 -6.16 5.14
CA ARG A 125 3.28 -6.31 6.58
C ARG A 125 4.13 -5.29 7.33
N THR A 126 3.47 -4.37 8.03
CA THR A 126 4.14 -3.42 8.95
C THR A 126 3.97 -3.87 10.38
N LEU A 127 5.05 -3.84 11.18
CA LEU A 127 4.99 -4.22 12.59
C LEU A 127 4.02 -3.32 13.37
N GLY A 128 3.14 -3.93 14.15
CA GLY A 128 2.13 -3.23 14.95
C GLY A 128 0.92 -2.74 14.15
N VAL A 129 0.84 -3.02 12.85
CA VAL A 129 -0.32 -2.67 12.02
C VAL A 129 -1.13 -3.93 11.71
N PHE A 130 -2.42 -3.89 12.02
CA PHE A 130 -3.37 -4.91 11.61
C PHE A 130 -4.02 -4.52 10.29
N CYS A 131 -3.91 -5.40 9.30
CA CYS A 131 -4.47 -5.22 7.97
C CYS A 131 -5.82 -5.92 7.89
N ILE A 132 -6.83 -5.25 7.34
CA ILE A 132 -8.11 -5.89 7.04
C ILE A 132 -7.94 -6.93 5.93
N GLN A 133 -8.59 -8.09 6.06
CA GLN A 133 -8.56 -9.16 5.06
C GLN A 133 -9.59 -8.88 3.97
N VAL A 134 -9.26 -7.94 3.10
CA VAL A 134 -10.07 -7.60 1.92
C VAL A 134 -9.15 -7.53 0.71
N ILE A 135 -9.65 -8.04 -0.42
CA ILE A 135 -8.93 -7.91 -1.69
C ILE A 135 -9.00 -6.45 -2.15
N VAL A 136 -7.85 -5.80 -2.27
CA VAL A 136 -7.75 -4.41 -2.73
C VAL A 136 -7.12 -4.37 -4.12
N PRO A 137 -7.82 -3.90 -5.17
CA PRO A 137 -7.20 -3.71 -6.46
C PRO A 137 -6.23 -2.52 -6.41
N GLY A 138 -5.15 -2.60 -7.17
CA GLY A 138 -4.11 -1.59 -7.12
C GLY A 138 -2.98 -1.84 -8.11
N TYR A 139 -1.85 -1.16 -7.90
CA TYR A 139 -0.69 -1.27 -8.78
C TYR A 139 0.57 -1.65 -8.02
N ARG A 140 1.37 -2.52 -8.61
CA ARG A 140 2.77 -2.74 -8.27
C ARG A 140 3.60 -1.87 -9.22
N VAL A 141 4.26 -0.87 -8.65
CA VAL A 141 5.10 0.08 -9.39
C VAL A 141 6.56 -0.20 -9.04
N VAL A 142 7.38 -0.47 -10.06
CA VAL A 142 8.83 -0.55 -9.91
C VAL A 142 9.45 0.73 -10.41
N LEU A 143 10.17 1.40 -9.53
CA LEU A 143 10.84 2.67 -9.78
C LEU A 143 12.35 2.48 -9.70
N GLU A 144 13.11 3.27 -10.46
CA GLU A 144 14.56 3.33 -10.36
C GLU A 144 15.01 4.76 -10.08
N ALA A 145 15.90 4.91 -9.09
CA ALA A 145 16.53 6.17 -8.74
C ALA A 145 17.94 5.91 -8.23
N ASN A 146 18.91 6.71 -8.67
CA ASN A 146 20.32 6.57 -8.30
C ASN A 146 20.86 5.14 -8.54
N GLY A 147 20.43 4.48 -9.63
CA GLY A 147 20.84 3.12 -9.98
C GLY A 147 20.30 2.02 -9.06
N ARG A 148 19.34 2.33 -8.18
CA ARG A 148 18.67 1.37 -7.30
C ARG A 148 17.19 1.26 -7.65
N ARG A 149 16.67 0.04 -7.65
CA ARG A 149 15.25 -0.23 -7.86
C ARG A 149 14.49 -0.26 -6.54
N TYR A 150 13.28 0.28 -6.57
CA TYR A 150 12.36 0.35 -5.44
C TYR A 150 10.99 -0.15 -5.91
N THR A 151 10.37 -1.00 -5.11
CA THR A 151 9.03 -1.52 -5.42
C THR A 151 8.03 -0.85 -4.49
N TYR A 152 6.99 -0.28 -5.08
CA TYR A 152 5.87 0.32 -4.37
C TYR A 152 4.58 -0.39 -4.73
N HIS A 153 3.73 -0.58 -3.73
CA HIS A 153 2.39 -1.07 -3.90
C HIS A 153 1.42 0.08 -3.63
N THR A 154 0.42 0.24 -4.49
CA THR A 154 -0.60 1.28 -4.36
C THR A 154 -2.00 0.72 -4.49
N ASP A 155 -3.02 1.48 -4.10
CA ASP A 155 -4.40 1.27 -4.56
C ASP A 155 -4.58 1.82 -5.99
N LEU A 156 -5.75 1.61 -6.59
CA LEU A 156 -6.06 2.08 -7.95
C LEU A 156 -6.01 3.62 -8.08
N GLU A 157 -6.33 4.33 -7.01
CA GLU A 157 -6.44 5.79 -6.99
C GLU A 157 -5.13 6.49 -6.58
N GLY A 158 -4.12 5.74 -6.12
CA GLY A 158 -2.87 6.30 -5.61
C GLY A 158 -3.00 7.00 -4.25
N ARG A 159 -4.08 6.76 -3.50
CA ARG A 159 -4.30 7.33 -2.16
C ARG A 159 -3.47 6.63 -1.10
N GLN A 160 -3.24 5.34 -1.28
CA GLN A 160 -2.35 4.56 -0.44
C GLN A 160 -1.15 4.12 -1.26
N VAL A 161 0.05 4.37 -0.72
CA VAL A 161 1.33 4.03 -1.36
C VAL A 161 2.22 3.45 -0.27
N VAL A 162 2.64 2.20 -0.44
CA VAL A 162 3.49 1.49 0.53
C VAL A 162 4.72 0.95 -0.17
N ARG A 163 5.89 1.15 0.43
CA ARG A 163 7.16 0.62 -0.06
C ARG A 163 7.26 -0.86 0.30
N ALA A 164 7.38 -1.72 -0.70
CA ALA A 164 7.39 -3.17 -0.56
C ALA A 164 8.79 -3.79 -0.66
N ASP A 165 9.81 -3.01 -1.04
CA ASP A 165 11.17 -3.55 -1.05
C ASP A 165 11.67 -3.85 0.38
N PRO A 166 12.34 -4.99 0.58
CA PRO A 166 12.91 -5.32 1.87
C PRO A 166 13.94 -4.26 2.26
N ARG A 167 13.76 -3.66 3.45
CA ARG A 167 14.78 -2.77 4.00
C ARG A 167 16.07 -3.58 4.20
N PRO A 168 17.23 -3.08 3.71
CA PRO A 168 18.52 -3.72 3.95
C PRO A 168 18.88 -3.70 5.44
#